data_AF-A0A951NKQ7-F1
#
_entry.id   AF-A0A951NKQ7-F1
#
_cell.length_a   1.000
_cell.length_b   1.000
_cell.length_c   1.000
_cell.angle_alpha   90.00
_cell.angle_beta   90.00
_cell.angle_gamma   90.00
#
_symmetry.space_group_name_H-M   'P 1'
#
loop_
_entity.id
_entity.type
_entity.pdbx_description
1 polymer ?
#
loop_
_entity_poly.entity_id
_entity_poly.type
_entity_poly.pdbx_seq_one_letter_code
_entity_poly.pdbx_strand_id
1 'polypeptide(L)' 'EDDPLASALFDVDGVASVFYMPNSITVSKRPDGDWDEIGPAAEAAIRDHFEES' A
#
# COMPACT_ATOMS: atom_id res chain seq x y z
N GLU A 1 -7.14 -3.70 -15.11
CA GLU A 1 -7.97 -4.29 -14.06
C GLU A 1 -7.76 -3.40 -12.84
N ASP A 2 -8.80 -2.71 -12.41
CA ASP A 2 -8.73 -1.64 -11.40
C ASP A 2 -8.75 -2.31 -10.03
N ASP A 3 -7.56 -2.54 -9.46
CA ASP A 3 -7.44 -3.10 -8.12
C ASP A 3 -7.50 -1.95 -7.10
N PRO A 4 -8.57 -1.85 -6.29
CA PRO A 4 -8.77 -0.70 -5.42
C PRO A 4 -7.72 -0.64 -4.30
N LEU A 5 -7.19 -1.78 -3.86
CA LEU A 5 -6.10 -1.82 -2.88
C LEU A 5 -4.80 -1.27 -3.48
N ALA A 6 -4.48 -1.64 -4.73
CA ALA A 6 -3.30 -1.13 -5.41
C ALA A 6 -3.37 0.39 -5.55
N SER A 7 -4.53 0.90 -5.97
CA SER A 7 -4.77 2.34 -6.08
C SER A 7 -4.57 3.04 -4.72
N ALA A 8 -5.15 2.50 -3.65
CA ALA A 8 -5.01 3.06 -2.31
C ALA A 8 -3.56 3.05 -1.79
N LEU A 9 -2.80 1.97 -2.03
CA LEU A 9 -1.39 1.90 -1.64
C LEU A 9 -0.50 2.83 -2.45
N PHE A 10 -0.83 3.08 -3.73
CA PHE A 10 -0.10 4.05 -4.55
C PHE A 10 -0.41 5.51 -4.20
N ASP A 11 -1.56 5.79 -3.58
CA ASP A 11 -1.92 7.12 -3.07
C ASP A 11 -1.13 7.51 -1.81
N VAL A 12 -0.56 6.52 -1.11
CA VAL A 12 0.31 6.76 0.05
C VAL A 12 1.58 7.49 -0.39
N ASP A 13 1.78 8.70 0.17
CA ASP A 13 2.94 9.52 -0.15
C ASP A 13 4.25 8.80 0.19
N GLY A 14 5.23 8.88 -0.71
CA GLY A 14 6.49 8.15 -0.58
C GLY A 14 6.45 6.70 -1.07
N VAL A 15 5.32 6.15 -1.52
CA VAL A 15 5.30 4.85 -2.22
C VAL A 15 5.83 5.00 -3.65
N ALA A 16 6.71 4.08 -4.04
CA ALA A 16 7.32 4.01 -5.37
C ALA A 16 6.74 2.87 -6.20
N SER A 17 6.49 1.70 -5.58
CA SER A 17 6.01 0.51 -6.26
C SER A 17 5.36 -0.45 -5.28
N VAL A 18 4.38 -1.22 -5.75
CA VAL A 18 3.66 -2.24 -4.98
C VAL A 18 3.67 -3.55 -5.78
N PHE A 19 4.00 -4.65 -5.11
CA PHE A 19 3.97 -6.00 -5.68
C PHE A 19 3.04 -6.90 -4.89
N TYR A 20 2.09 -7.53 -5.59
CA TYR A 20 1.14 -8.50 -5.04
C TYR A 20 1.62 -9.92 -5.22
N MET A 21 1.51 -10.68 -4.14
CA MET A 21 1.65 -12.13 -4.10
C MET A 21 0.40 -12.71 -3.41
N PRO A 22 0.07 -13.99 -3.63
CA PRO A 22 -1.16 -14.60 -3.11
C PRO A 22 -1.36 -14.52 -1.58
N ASN A 23 -0.31 -14.24 -0.81
CA ASN A 23 -0.34 -14.13 0.65
C ASN A 23 0.57 -13.02 1.20
N SER A 24 1.08 -12.14 0.34
CA SER A 24 2.05 -11.12 0.73
C SER A 24 1.96 -9.91 -0.19
N ILE A 25 2.20 -8.73 0.36
CA ILE A 25 2.28 -7.48 -0.39
C ILE A 25 3.62 -6.86 -0.07
N THR A 26 4.40 -6.55 -1.11
CA THR A 26 5.68 -5.84 -0.96
C THR A 26 5.52 -4.41 -1.45
N VAL A 27 5.69 -3.47 -0.53
CA VAL A 27 5.70 -2.03 -0.86
C VAL A 27 7.14 -1.56 -0.90
N SER A 28 7.51 -0.84 -1.96
CA SER A 28 8.80 -0.20 -2.11
C SER A 28 8.61 1.30 -1.93
N LYS A 29 9.35 1.90 -0.99
CA LYS A 29 9.34 3.35 -0.78
C LYS A 29 10.32 4.08 -1.70
N ARG A 30 10.05 5.35 -1.96
CA ARG A 30 10.98 6.30 -2.58
C ARG A 30 12.15 6.58 -1.63
N PRO A 31 13.32 6.99 -2.15
CA PRO A 31 14.49 7.29 -1.31
C PRO A 31 14.24 8.41 -0.29
N ASP A 32 13.33 9.34 -0.60
CA ASP A 32 12.87 10.44 0.24
C ASP A 32 11.66 10.09 1.14
N GLY A 33 11.05 8.90 0.99
CA GLY A 33 9.88 8.51 1.76
C GLY A 33 10.21 8.03 3.18
N ASP A 34 9.25 8.18 4.10
CA ASP A 34 9.38 7.77 5.49
C ASP A 34 8.48 6.57 5.84
N TRP A 35 9.04 5.56 6.52
CA TRP A 35 8.28 4.35 6.86
C TRP A 35 7.34 4.54 8.04
N ASP A 36 7.58 5.53 8.89
CA ASP A 36 6.70 5.91 10.00
C ASP A 36 5.39 6.51 9.47
N GLU A 37 5.42 7.11 8.27
CA GLU A 37 4.23 7.60 7.55
C GLU A 37 3.62 6.52 6.65
N ILE A 38 4.45 5.83 5.86
CA ILE A 38 3.98 4.83 4.89
C ILE A 38 3.37 3.61 5.59
N GLY A 39 3.99 3.11 6.66
CA GLY A 39 3.55 1.92 7.39
C GLY A 39 2.08 1.99 7.83
N PRO A 40 1.69 2.96 8.69
CA PRO A 40 0.32 3.07 9.16
C PRO A 40 -0.69 3.35 8.03
N ALA A 41 -0.31 4.14 7.01
CA ALA A 41 -1.17 4.42 5.87
C ALA A 41 -1.41 3.17 5.01
N ALA A 42 -0.37 2.37 4.74
CA ALA A 42 -0.49 1.12 4.01
C ALA A 42 -1.30 0.07 4.79
N GLU A 43 -1.09 -0.03 6.10
CA GLU A 43 -1.89 -0.90 6.96
C GLU A 43 -3.37 -0.50 6.97
N ALA A 44 -3.68 0.80 7.01
CA ALA A 44 -5.05 1.30 6.94
C ALA A 44 -5.70 0.92 5.61
N ALA A 45 -5.02 1.16 4.48
CA ALA A 45 -5.51 0.81 3.14
C ALA A 45 -5.77 -0.69 2.98
N ILE A 46 -4.86 -1.53 3.48
CA ILE A 46 -5.03 -3.00 3.47
C ILE A 46 -6.26 -3.40 4.29
N ARG A 47 -6.38 -2.88 5.52
CA ARG A 47 -7.47 -3.23 6.42
C ARG A 47 -8.83 -2.84 5.83
N ASP A 48 -8.96 -1.61 5.35
CA ASP A 48 -10.16 -1.06 4.71
C ASP A 48 -10.62 -1.94 3.54
N HIS A 49 -9.68 -2.32 2.65
CA HIS A 49 -9.96 -3.20 1.54
C HIS A 49 -10.51 -4.58 1.96
N PHE A 50 -9.94 -5.21 3.00
CA PHE A 50 -10.39 -6.52 3.48
C PHE A 50 -11.58 -6.47 4.45
N GLU A 51 -11.86 -5.31 5.07
CA GLU A 51 -13.04 -5.10 5.93
C GLU A 51 -14.30 -4.79 5.11
N GLU A 52 -14.16 -4.18 3.94
CA GLU A 52 -15.27 -3.94 3.00
C GLU A 52 -15.58 -5.13 2.07
N SER A 53 -14.74 -6.17 2.07
CA SER A 53 -14.85 -7.36 1.20
C SER A 53 -15.70 -8.50 1.76
#